data_AF-A0A2U1TE96-F1
#
_entry.id   AF-A0A2U1TE96-F1
#
_cell.length_a   1.000
_cell.length_b   1.000
_cell.length_c   1.000
_cell.angle_alpha   90.00
_cell.angle_beta   90.00
_cell.angle_gamma   90.00
#
_symmetry.space_group_name_H-M   'P 1'
#
loop_
_entity.id
_entity.type
_entity.pdbx_description
1 polymer ?
#
loop_
_entity_poly.entity_id
_entity_poly.type
_entity_poly.pdbx_seq_one_letter_code
_entity_poly.pdbx_strand_id
1 'polypeptide(L)'
;MPGPHALYVARRINRSRQLHAAGNRRGAVELLKTEVRKNPKSMELRIALAELYRGMGHSDQAGRWGIAVEGWTTSIERDRLARLLASSRVTDQDIEEFLVLPPGMVAARPDIVALLDGPVAHYRERFAARNRERLDRYVSASTDKRGAGFTTAASVGFGFAIATLLLGSLSVVVAAAFGFADSPGFARYVLLASVALAGFALLMLTAAAVAQRRWTGRTASLCLCGLLVTIGSIAGFDAMAGG
;
A
#
# COMPACT_ATOMS: atom_id res chain seq x y z
N MET A 1 24.66 39.99 -31.16
CA MET A 1 25.31 38.87 -30.42
C MET A 1 24.42 38.48 -29.25
N PRO A 2 24.18 37.19 -28.97
CA PRO A 2 23.38 36.78 -27.81
C PRO A 2 24.06 37.22 -26.50
N GLY A 3 23.26 37.66 -25.53
CA GLY A 3 23.76 38.10 -24.23
C GLY A 3 24.35 36.96 -23.38
N PRO A 4 25.11 37.26 -22.31
CA PRO A 4 25.80 36.26 -21.48
C PRO A 4 24.87 35.17 -20.92
N HIS A 5 23.65 35.54 -20.53
CA HIS A 5 22.64 34.60 -20.03
C HIS A 5 22.15 33.63 -21.11
N ALA A 6 21.90 34.12 -22.34
CA ALA A 6 21.48 33.27 -23.45
C ALA A 6 22.56 32.23 -23.81
N LEU A 7 23.84 32.64 -23.80
CA LEU A 7 24.98 31.74 -23.97
C LEU A 7 25.10 30.72 -22.84
N TYR A 8 24.79 31.10 -21.61
CA TYR A 8 24.75 30.18 -20.47
C TYR A 8 23.68 29.09 -20.68
N VAL A 9 22.44 29.50 -20.95
CA VAL A 9 21.30 28.60 -21.17
C VAL A 9 21.58 27.63 -22.32
N ALA A 10 22.06 28.14 -23.46
CA ALA A 10 22.40 27.31 -24.61
C ALA A 10 23.47 26.25 -24.29
N ARG A 11 24.51 26.61 -23.52
CA ARG A 11 25.54 25.65 -23.07
C ARG A 11 24.97 24.55 -22.19
N ARG A 12 24.05 24.87 -21.28
CA ARG A 12 23.40 23.88 -20.40
C ARG A 12 22.50 22.92 -21.18
N ILE A 13 21.72 23.44 -22.13
CA ILE A 13 20.88 22.62 -23.03
C ILE A 13 21.76 21.67 -23.85
N ASN A 14 22.83 22.18 -24.48
CA ASN A 14 23.75 21.36 -25.27
C ASN A 14 24.44 20.28 -24.43
N ARG A 15 24.84 20.60 -23.19
CA ARG A 15 25.41 19.60 -22.28
C ARG A 15 24.41 18.50 -21.92
N SER A 16 23.14 18.84 -21.68
CA SER A 16 22.09 17.85 -21.45
C SER A 16 21.90 16.93 -22.65
N ARG A 17 21.87 17.49 -23.88
CA ARG A 17 21.79 16.71 -25.12
C ARG A 17 22.97 15.75 -25.29
N GLN A 18 24.19 16.18 -24.99
CA GLN A 18 25.38 15.33 -25.00
C GLN A 18 25.27 14.17 -23.99
N LEU A 19 24.82 14.44 -22.76
CA LEU A 19 24.61 13.40 -21.75
C LEU A 19 23.57 12.38 -22.22
N HIS A 20 22.48 12.84 -22.82
CA HIS A 20 21.44 11.97 -23.37
C HIS A 20 21.96 11.10 -24.52
N ALA A 21 22.69 11.70 -25.46
CA ALA A 21 23.32 10.99 -26.59
C ALA A 21 24.34 9.95 -26.14
N ALA A 22 25.05 10.20 -25.03
CA ALA A 22 25.97 9.25 -24.40
C ALA A 22 25.26 8.15 -23.58
N GLY A 23 23.92 8.05 -23.64
CA GLY A 23 23.13 7.07 -22.88
C GLY A 23 22.85 7.46 -21.42
N ASN A 24 23.42 8.55 -20.91
CA ASN A 24 23.18 9.03 -19.56
C ASN A 24 21.88 9.87 -19.48
N ARG A 25 20.75 9.20 -19.67
CA ARG A 25 19.41 9.82 -19.66
C ARG A 25 19.09 10.51 -18.34
N ARG A 26 19.40 9.85 -17.21
CA ARG A 26 19.17 10.38 -15.87
C ARG A 26 19.96 11.66 -15.63
N GLY A 27 21.24 11.69 -16.00
CA GLY A 27 22.10 12.86 -15.88
C GLY A 27 21.61 14.03 -16.74
N ALA A 28 21.13 13.77 -17.96
CA ALA A 28 20.57 14.79 -18.84
C ALA A 28 19.34 15.48 -18.23
N VAL A 29 18.43 14.69 -17.66
CA VAL A 29 17.20 15.16 -17.00
C VAL A 29 17.52 15.94 -15.72
N GLU A 30 18.35 15.39 -14.84
CA GLU A 30 18.67 16.03 -13.56
C GLU A 30 19.43 17.36 -13.76
N LEU A 31 20.30 17.44 -14.77
CA LEU A 31 20.94 18.69 -15.16
C LEU A 31 19.89 19.76 -15.50
N LEU A 32 18.95 19.47 -16.40
CA LEU A 32 17.93 20.44 -16.81
C LEU A 32 16.96 20.80 -15.67
N LYS A 33 16.53 19.82 -14.86
CA LYS A 33 15.70 20.09 -13.67
C LYS A 33 16.40 21.05 -12.70
N THR A 34 17.70 20.87 -12.50
CA THR A 34 18.51 21.72 -11.63
C THR A 34 18.59 23.13 -12.21
N GLU A 35 18.79 23.27 -13.51
CA GLU A 35 18.89 24.57 -14.17
C GLU A 35 17.54 25.31 -14.24
N VAL A 36 16.42 24.61 -14.43
CA VAL A 36 15.07 25.20 -14.33
C VAL A 36 14.80 25.69 -12.91
N ARG A 37 15.18 24.94 -11.86
CA ARG A 37 15.01 25.40 -10.47
C ARG A 37 15.83 26.65 -10.15
N LYS A 38 17.04 26.76 -10.71
CA LYS A 38 17.87 27.98 -10.57
C LYS A 38 17.29 29.16 -11.34
N ASN A 39 16.71 28.90 -12.51
CA ASN A 39 16.19 29.92 -13.43
C ASN A 39 14.73 29.60 -13.82
N PRO A 40 13.76 29.70 -12.89
CA PRO A 40 12.39 29.24 -13.13
C PRO A 40 11.65 30.02 -14.24
N LYS A 41 12.15 31.22 -14.59
CA LYS A 41 11.62 32.06 -15.67
C LYS A 41 12.18 31.74 -17.07
N SER A 42 13.22 30.89 -17.19
CA SER A 42 13.77 30.56 -18.52
C SER A 42 12.86 29.56 -19.24
N MET A 43 12.16 30.05 -20.26
CA MET A 43 11.27 29.23 -21.09
C MET A 43 12.07 28.22 -21.91
N GLU A 44 13.28 28.57 -22.35
CA GLU A 44 14.14 27.70 -23.15
C GLU A 44 14.57 26.45 -22.37
N LEU A 45 14.93 26.60 -21.08
CA LEU A 45 15.26 25.47 -20.22
C LEU A 45 14.05 24.57 -19.98
N ARG A 46 12.86 25.16 -19.83
CA ARG A 46 11.60 24.42 -19.66
C ARG A 46 11.24 23.64 -20.92
N ILE A 47 11.32 24.27 -22.08
CA ILE A 47 11.09 23.63 -23.39
C ILE A 47 12.06 22.47 -23.57
N ALA A 48 13.37 22.68 -23.36
CA ALA A 48 14.37 21.63 -23.50
C ALA A 48 14.10 20.43 -22.57
N LEU A 49 13.68 20.70 -21.32
CA LEU A 49 13.33 19.65 -20.37
C LEU A 49 12.06 18.91 -20.78
N ALA A 50 11.03 19.64 -21.23
CA ALA A 50 9.78 19.06 -21.67
C ALA A 50 9.95 18.21 -22.95
N GLU A 51 10.76 18.68 -23.92
CA GLU A 51 11.14 17.91 -25.11
C GLU A 51 11.87 16.62 -24.75
N LEU A 52 12.80 16.69 -23.79
CA LEU A 52 13.52 15.51 -23.31
C LEU A 52 12.55 14.47 -22.72
N TYR A 53 11.58 14.89 -21.90
CA TYR A 53 10.54 14.01 -21.38
C TYR A 53 9.61 13.46 -22.47
N ARG A 54 9.23 14.30 -23.44
CA ARG A 54 8.43 13.90 -24.60
C ARG A 54 9.13 12.81 -25.40
N GLY A 55 10.43 12.97 -25.67
CA GLY A 55 11.25 11.97 -26.37
C GLY A 55 11.38 10.64 -25.63
N MET A 56 11.20 10.62 -24.30
CA MET A 56 11.17 9.40 -23.48
C MET A 56 9.76 8.80 -23.30
N GLY A 57 8.72 9.42 -23.87
CA GLY A 57 7.32 8.95 -23.73
C GLY A 57 6.65 9.35 -22.41
N HIS A 58 7.23 10.25 -21.63
CA HIS A 58 6.67 10.72 -20.35
C HIS A 58 5.82 11.99 -20.54
N SER A 59 4.65 11.84 -21.15
CA SER A 59 3.76 12.96 -21.50
C SER A 59 3.27 13.78 -20.30
N ASP A 60 3.13 13.17 -19.13
CA ASP A 60 2.78 13.86 -17.88
C ASP A 60 3.88 14.84 -17.45
N GLN A 61 5.15 14.41 -17.53
CA GLN A 61 6.29 15.26 -17.21
C GLN A 61 6.54 16.30 -18.31
N ALA A 62 6.38 15.93 -19.58
CA ALA A 62 6.44 16.90 -20.69
C ALA A 62 5.40 18.01 -20.49
N GLY A 63 4.17 17.65 -20.12
CA GLY A 63 3.13 18.60 -19.73
C GLY A 63 3.55 19.46 -18.54
N ARG A 64 4.02 18.86 -17.44
CA ARG A 64 4.44 19.57 -16.22
C ARG A 64 5.45 20.69 -16.49
N TRP A 65 6.49 20.39 -17.26
CA TRP A 65 7.55 21.36 -17.52
C TRP A 65 7.18 22.35 -18.63
N GLY A 66 6.39 21.91 -19.61
CA GLY A 66 5.99 22.72 -20.76
C GLY A 66 4.80 23.65 -20.50
N ILE A 67 3.95 23.41 -19.50
CA ILE A 67 2.69 24.17 -19.29
C ILE A 67 2.94 25.67 -19.04
N ALA A 68 4.13 26.02 -18.56
CA ALA A 68 4.56 27.40 -18.38
C ALA A 68 4.72 28.16 -19.71
N VAL A 69 4.78 27.48 -20.84
CA VAL A 69 4.94 28.07 -22.18
C VAL A 69 3.58 28.05 -22.87
N GLU A 70 3.05 29.25 -23.13
CA GLU A 70 1.73 29.41 -23.73
C GLU A 70 1.62 28.69 -25.08
N GLY A 71 0.56 27.91 -25.26
CA GLY A 71 0.27 27.17 -26.50
C GLY A 71 1.23 26.03 -26.84
N TRP A 72 2.27 25.75 -26.03
CA TRP A 72 3.31 24.78 -26.38
C TRP A 72 2.97 23.33 -26.03
N THR A 73 2.19 23.12 -24.97
CA THR A 73 1.77 21.78 -24.54
C THR A 73 0.63 21.24 -25.40
N THR A 74 0.72 19.96 -25.76
CA THR A 74 -0.33 19.27 -26.50
C THR A 74 -1.54 18.94 -25.61
N SER A 75 -2.69 18.67 -26.22
CA SER A 75 -3.90 18.22 -25.49
C SER A 75 -3.66 16.96 -24.66
N ILE A 76 -2.88 16.01 -25.20
CA ILE A 76 -2.52 14.77 -24.49
C ILE A 76 -1.64 15.06 -23.28
N GLU A 77 -0.64 15.92 -23.41
CA GLU A 77 0.24 16.29 -22.29
C GLU A 77 -0.53 17.05 -21.20
N ARG A 78 -1.48 17.90 -21.58
CA ARG A 78 -2.37 18.59 -20.63
C ARG A 78 -3.28 17.61 -19.89
N ASP A 79 -3.87 16.63 -20.58
CA ASP A 79 -4.66 15.57 -19.92
C ASP A 79 -3.81 14.75 -18.94
N ARG A 80 -2.61 14.35 -19.36
CA ARG A 80 -1.70 13.55 -18.52
C ARG A 80 -1.19 14.33 -17.31
N LEU A 81 -0.88 15.61 -17.49
CA LEU A 81 -0.58 16.52 -16.39
C LEU A 81 -1.77 16.66 -15.44
N ALA A 82 -3.00 16.79 -15.96
CA ALA A 82 -4.18 16.93 -15.11
C ALA A 82 -4.38 15.71 -14.20
N ARG A 83 -4.21 14.50 -14.75
CA ARG A 83 -4.23 13.24 -13.98
C ARG A 83 -3.10 13.20 -12.94
N LEU A 84 -1.90 13.64 -13.31
CA LEU A 84 -0.75 13.70 -12.41
C LEU A 84 -1.06 14.62 -11.22
N LEU A 85 -1.52 15.85 -11.46
CA LEU A 85 -1.90 16.81 -10.42
C LEU A 85 -2.99 16.25 -9.50
N ALA A 86 -4.06 15.69 -10.08
CA ALA A 86 -5.16 15.10 -9.31
C ALA A 86 -4.70 13.91 -8.43
N SER A 87 -3.79 13.08 -8.92
CA SER A 87 -3.26 11.93 -8.18
C SER A 87 -2.23 12.30 -7.11
N SER A 88 -1.50 13.40 -7.30
CA SER A 88 -0.41 13.84 -6.42
C SER A 88 -0.90 14.55 -5.15
N ARG A 89 -2.21 14.83 -5.04
CA ARG A 89 -2.84 15.57 -3.93
C ARG A 89 -2.21 16.94 -3.67
N VAL A 90 -1.63 17.54 -4.70
CA VAL A 90 -1.12 18.92 -4.66
C VAL A 90 -2.30 19.84 -4.39
N THR A 91 -2.22 20.64 -3.33
CA THR A 91 -3.24 21.65 -3.03
C THR A 91 -3.06 22.85 -3.94
N ASP A 92 -4.07 23.70 -4.06
CA ASP A 92 -3.99 24.85 -4.96
C ASP A 92 -2.88 25.85 -4.55
N GLN A 93 -2.52 25.86 -3.26
CA GLN A 93 -1.40 26.64 -2.71
C GLN A 93 -0.04 26.12 -3.13
N ASP A 94 0.09 24.81 -3.38
CA ASP A 94 1.36 24.14 -3.68
C ASP A 94 1.60 24.00 -5.20
N ILE A 95 0.66 24.45 -6.04
CA ILE A 95 0.74 24.24 -7.50
C ILE A 95 1.98 24.91 -8.10
N GLU A 96 2.29 26.13 -7.65
CA GLU A 96 3.44 26.87 -8.16
C GLU A 96 4.75 26.17 -7.78
N GLU A 97 4.87 25.67 -6.56
CA GLU A 97 6.01 24.85 -6.14
C GLU A 97 6.10 23.55 -6.96
N PHE A 98 4.97 22.86 -7.13
CA PHE A 98 4.92 21.63 -7.89
C PHE A 98 5.31 21.83 -9.37
N LEU A 99 4.88 22.91 -10.01
CA LEU A 99 5.23 23.26 -11.40
C LEU A 99 6.56 24.02 -11.50
N VAL A 100 7.20 24.28 -10.35
CA VAL A 100 8.44 25.06 -10.22
C VAL A 100 8.28 26.45 -10.83
N LEU A 101 7.09 27.05 -10.75
CA LEU A 101 6.79 28.37 -11.31
C LEU A 101 7.13 29.47 -10.30
N PRO A 102 7.53 30.67 -10.77
CA PRO A 102 7.61 31.83 -9.89
C PRO A 102 6.25 32.14 -9.26
N PRO A 103 6.23 32.74 -8.04
CA PRO A 103 5.00 33.13 -7.38
C PRO A 103 4.09 34.02 -8.23
N GLY A 104 2.79 33.73 -8.23
CA GLY A 104 1.75 34.45 -8.96
C GLY A 104 1.66 34.14 -10.46
N MET A 105 2.54 33.29 -11.00
CA MET A 105 2.52 32.92 -12.42
C MET A 105 1.28 32.09 -12.78
N VAL A 106 0.75 31.27 -11.87
CA VAL A 106 -0.47 30.48 -12.14
C VAL A 106 -1.66 31.41 -12.31
N ALA A 107 -1.83 32.39 -11.42
CA ALA A 107 -2.92 33.35 -11.50
C ALA A 107 -2.84 34.23 -12.76
N ALA A 108 -1.62 34.55 -13.21
CA ALA A 108 -1.39 35.31 -14.43
C ALA A 108 -1.65 34.52 -15.74
N ARG A 109 -1.97 33.22 -15.65
CA ARG A 109 -2.07 32.31 -16.79
C ARG A 109 -3.43 31.63 -16.86
N PRO A 110 -4.40 32.21 -17.60
CA PRO A 110 -5.76 31.68 -17.72
C PRO A 110 -5.83 30.24 -18.23
N ASP A 111 -4.88 29.83 -19.06
CA ASP A 111 -4.79 28.46 -19.57
C ASP A 111 -4.42 27.45 -18.48
N ILE A 112 -3.58 27.84 -17.51
CA ILE A 112 -3.26 27.00 -16.35
C ILE A 112 -4.48 26.96 -15.42
N VAL A 113 -5.09 28.10 -15.12
CA VAL A 113 -6.32 28.15 -14.30
C VAL A 113 -7.42 27.27 -14.88
N ALA A 114 -7.69 27.36 -16.19
CA ALA A 114 -8.67 26.51 -16.87
C ALA A 114 -8.33 25.00 -16.80
N LEU A 115 -7.04 24.64 -16.76
CA LEU A 115 -6.62 23.24 -16.56
C LEU A 115 -6.97 22.76 -15.13
N LEU A 116 -6.79 23.63 -14.14
CA LEU A 116 -7.02 23.34 -12.73
C LEU A 116 -8.52 23.21 -12.43
N ASP A 117 -9.30 24.18 -12.87
CA ASP A 117 -10.75 24.26 -12.60
C ASP A 117 -11.55 23.25 -13.44
N GLY A 118 -11.03 22.84 -14.60
CA GLY A 118 -11.68 21.86 -15.46
C GLY A 118 -11.12 20.44 -15.27
N PRO A 119 -10.17 19.99 -16.11
CA PRO A 119 -9.68 18.61 -16.10
C PRO A 119 -9.15 18.12 -14.74
N VAL A 120 -8.39 18.94 -13.99
CA VAL A 120 -7.85 18.51 -12.68
C VAL A 120 -8.97 18.30 -11.67
N ALA A 121 -9.91 19.25 -11.55
CA ALA A 121 -11.08 19.10 -10.68
C ALA A 121 -11.88 17.83 -11.01
N HIS A 122 -12.17 17.59 -12.30
CA HIS A 122 -12.85 16.38 -12.74
C HIS A 122 -12.12 15.09 -12.33
N TYR A 123 -10.79 15.04 -12.49
CA TYR A 123 -10.02 13.88 -12.06
C TYR A 123 -9.95 13.73 -10.54
N ARG A 124 -9.85 14.83 -9.78
CA ARG A 124 -9.89 14.83 -8.30
C ARG A 124 -11.19 14.21 -7.81
N GLU A 125 -12.34 14.64 -8.35
CA GLU A 125 -13.65 14.08 -8.03
C GLU A 125 -13.75 12.58 -8.36
N ARG A 126 -13.33 12.20 -9.58
CA ARG A 126 -13.35 10.81 -10.02
C ARG A 126 -12.47 9.91 -9.13
N PHE A 127 -11.30 10.39 -8.74
CA PHE A 127 -10.41 9.66 -7.83
C PHE A 127 -10.98 9.58 -6.41
N ALA A 128 -11.60 10.66 -5.92
CA ALA A 128 -12.29 10.67 -4.63
C ALA A 128 -13.47 9.68 -4.61
N ALA A 129 -14.30 9.65 -5.65
CA ALA A 129 -15.41 8.71 -5.79
C ALA A 129 -14.94 7.25 -5.75
N ARG A 130 -13.91 6.92 -6.55
CA ARG A 130 -13.31 5.57 -6.54
C ARG A 130 -12.73 5.20 -5.18
N ASN A 131 -12.16 6.17 -4.46
CA ASN A 131 -11.62 5.91 -3.13
C ASN A 131 -12.73 5.66 -2.10
N ARG A 132 -13.84 6.41 -2.18
CA ARG A 132 -15.05 6.16 -1.37
C ARG A 132 -15.63 4.78 -1.66
N GLU A 133 -15.82 4.41 -2.92
CA GLU A 133 -16.29 3.05 -3.30
C GLU A 133 -15.38 1.92 -2.80
N ARG A 134 -14.06 2.15 -2.74
CA ARG A 134 -13.12 1.18 -2.17
C ARG A 134 -13.28 1.07 -0.66
N LEU A 135 -13.44 2.21 0.02
CA LEU A 135 -13.66 2.25 1.46
C LEU A 135 -15.00 1.61 1.82
N ASP A 136 -16.07 1.91 1.11
CA ASP A 136 -17.40 1.33 1.34
C ASP A 136 -17.39 -0.18 1.15
N ARG A 137 -16.68 -0.69 0.13
CA ARG A 137 -16.47 -2.13 -0.04
C ARG A 137 -15.67 -2.73 1.11
N TYR A 138 -14.64 -2.04 1.59
CA TYR A 138 -13.85 -2.51 2.73
C TYR A 138 -14.69 -2.55 4.02
N VAL A 139 -15.44 -1.48 4.30
CA VAL A 139 -16.34 -1.38 5.45
C VAL A 139 -17.44 -2.43 5.37
N SER A 140 -18.12 -2.56 4.22
CA SER A 140 -19.18 -3.56 4.02
C SER A 140 -18.66 -5.00 4.13
N ALA A 141 -17.44 -5.27 3.65
CA ALA A 141 -16.80 -6.58 3.83
C ALA A 141 -16.43 -6.84 5.30
N SER A 142 -16.15 -5.79 6.10
CA SER A 142 -15.89 -5.93 7.53
C SER A 142 -17.15 -6.12 8.37
N THR A 143 -18.31 -5.62 7.91
CA THR A 143 -19.61 -5.80 8.55
C THR A 143 -20.37 -7.04 8.08
N ASP A 144 -19.82 -7.83 7.15
CA ASP A 144 -20.42 -9.10 6.74
C ASP A 144 -20.40 -10.09 7.92
N LYS A 145 -21.54 -10.20 8.60
CA LYS A 145 -21.78 -11.04 9.79
C LYS A 145 -21.53 -12.54 9.55
N ARG A 146 -21.38 -12.95 8.29
CA ARG A 146 -21.18 -14.35 7.88
C ARG A 146 -19.92 -15.01 8.47
N GLY A 147 -18.95 -14.23 8.95
CA GLY A 147 -17.78 -14.75 9.68
C GLY A 147 -17.76 -14.47 11.19
N ALA A 148 -18.64 -13.59 11.69
CA ALA A 148 -18.60 -13.12 13.08
C ALA A 148 -18.88 -14.26 14.09
N GLY A 149 -19.79 -15.16 13.76
CA GLY A 149 -20.08 -16.34 14.61
C GLY A 149 -18.87 -17.26 14.77
N PHE A 150 -18.13 -17.51 13.69
CA PHE A 150 -16.94 -18.36 13.72
C PHE A 150 -15.76 -17.72 14.46
N THR A 151 -15.55 -16.41 14.32
CA THR A 151 -14.52 -15.70 15.08
C THR A 151 -14.84 -15.67 16.57
N THR A 152 -16.11 -15.50 16.95
CA THR A 152 -16.55 -15.56 18.34
C THR A 152 -16.35 -16.96 18.91
N ALA A 153 -16.75 -18.00 18.17
CA ALA A 153 -16.55 -19.40 18.58
C ALA A 153 -15.05 -19.73 18.75
N ALA A 154 -14.19 -19.25 17.87
CA ALA A 154 -12.74 -19.43 17.99
C ALA A 154 -12.17 -18.74 19.24
N SER A 155 -12.54 -17.50 19.51
CA SER A 155 -12.09 -16.77 20.70
C SER A 155 -12.54 -17.46 22.00
N VAL A 156 -13.78 -17.95 22.04
CA VAL A 156 -14.28 -18.74 23.17
C VAL A 156 -13.49 -20.04 23.32
N GLY A 157 -13.22 -20.75 22.22
CA GLY A 157 -12.40 -21.96 22.20
C GLY A 157 -10.98 -21.75 22.74
N PHE A 158 -10.30 -20.67 22.34
CA PHE A 158 -8.99 -20.30 22.89
C PHE A 158 -9.06 -19.97 24.38
N GLY A 159 -10.10 -19.25 24.81
CA GLY A 159 -10.33 -18.96 26.22
C GLY A 159 -10.43 -20.24 27.06
N PHE A 160 -11.22 -21.21 26.60
CA PHE A 160 -11.32 -22.52 27.25
C PHE A 160 -9.99 -23.29 27.24
N ALA A 161 -9.28 -23.32 26.11
CA ALA A 161 -7.99 -24.02 26.02
C ALA A 161 -6.97 -23.48 27.04
N ILE A 162 -6.89 -22.16 27.18
CA ILE A 162 -6.02 -21.48 28.15
C ILE A 162 -6.48 -21.78 29.58
N ALA A 163 -7.78 -21.67 29.86
CA ALA A 163 -8.33 -21.95 31.18
C ALA A 163 -8.07 -23.40 31.61
N THR A 164 -8.31 -24.37 30.74
CA THR A 164 -8.02 -25.79 30.99
C THR A 164 -6.53 -26.03 31.22
N LEU A 165 -5.65 -25.36 30.47
CA LEU A 165 -4.20 -25.47 30.67
C LEU A 165 -3.76 -24.94 32.03
N LEU A 166 -4.25 -23.74 32.41
CA LEU A 166 -3.89 -23.10 33.68
C LEU A 166 -4.44 -23.88 34.88
N LEU A 167 -5.73 -24.23 34.84
CA LEU A 167 -6.38 -24.98 35.91
C LEU A 167 -5.79 -26.39 36.03
N GLY A 168 -5.59 -27.07 34.90
CA GLY A 168 -5.02 -28.42 34.90
C GLY A 168 -3.56 -28.43 35.36
N SER A 169 -2.76 -27.45 34.96
CA SER A 169 -1.38 -27.29 35.47
C SER A 169 -1.37 -27.06 36.99
N LEU A 170 -2.25 -26.19 37.50
CA LEU A 170 -2.40 -25.98 38.93
C LEU A 170 -2.83 -27.26 39.66
N SER A 171 -3.78 -28.01 39.12
CA SER A 171 -4.22 -29.29 39.67
C SER A 171 -3.09 -30.33 39.73
N VAL A 172 -2.22 -30.39 38.71
CA VAL A 172 -1.04 -31.28 38.71
C VAL A 172 -0.07 -30.90 39.83
N VAL A 173 0.22 -29.61 40.01
CA VAL A 173 1.11 -29.13 41.09
C VAL A 173 0.54 -29.47 42.47
N VAL A 174 -0.77 -29.26 42.66
CA VAL A 174 -1.46 -29.63 43.91
C VAL A 174 -1.40 -31.14 44.14
N ALA A 175 -1.72 -31.95 43.14
CA ALA A 175 -1.68 -33.41 43.25
C ALA A 175 -0.26 -33.93 43.59
N ALA A 176 0.78 -33.33 43.00
CA ALA A 176 2.16 -33.66 43.31
C ALA A 176 2.52 -33.29 44.76
N ALA A 177 2.07 -32.14 45.25
CA ALA A 177 2.33 -31.70 46.64
C ALA A 177 1.68 -32.61 47.69
N PHE A 178 0.55 -33.25 47.36
CA PHE A 178 -0.15 -34.19 48.25
C PHE A 178 0.29 -35.66 48.06
N GLY A 179 1.29 -35.95 47.21
CA GLY A 179 1.86 -37.29 47.07
C GLY A 179 1.01 -38.29 46.30
N PHE A 180 0.11 -37.84 45.42
CA PHE A 180 -0.66 -38.74 44.56
C PHE A 180 0.27 -39.40 43.51
N ALA A 181 0.39 -40.73 43.55
CA ALA A 181 1.31 -41.51 42.72
C ALA A 181 1.01 -41.44 41.20
N ASP A 182 -0.24 -41.14 40.82
CA ASP A 182 -0.69 -41.09 39.41
C ASP A 182 -0.59 -39.69 38.76
N SER A 183 0.16 -38.76 39.36
CA SER A 183 0.35 -37.41 38.83
C SER A 183 0.83 -37.33 37.35
N PRO A 184 1.65 -38.24 36.81
CA PRO A 184 2.07 -38.18 35.40
C PRO A 184 0.95 -38.53 34.42
N GLY A 185 0.02 -39.42 34.78
CA GLY A 185 -1.12 -39.78 33.95
C GLY A 185 -2.10 -38.62 33.81
N PHE A 186 -2.40 -37.97 34.93
CA PHE A 186 -3.28 -36.80 34.97
C PHE A 186 -2.72 -35.62 34.14
N ALA A 187 -1.41 -35.35 34.21
CA ALA A 187 -0.76 -34.31 33.42
C ALA A 187 -0.90 -34.53 31.90
N ARG A 188 -0.87 -35.80 31.44
CA ARG A 188 -1.04 -36.16 30.02
C ARG A 188 -2.46 -35.88 29.54
N TYR A 189 -3.48 -36.18 30.34
CA TYR A 189 -4.88 -35.88 29.99
C TYR A 189 -5.15 -34.39 29.91
N VAL A 190 -4.61 -33.60 30.86
CA VAL A 190 -4.69 -32.13 30.82
C VAL A 190 -4.05 -31.59 29.54
N LEU A 191 -2.83 -32.04 29.22
CA LEU A 191 -2.12 -31.59 28.03
C LEU A 191 -2.89 -31.93 26.74
N LEU A 192 -3.37 -33.17 26.60
CA LEU A 192 -4.12 -33.59 25.41
C LEU A 192 -5.44 -32.84 25.25
N ALA A 193 -6.17 -32.59 26.35
CA ALA A 193 -7.41 -31.82 26.32
C ALA A 193 -7.16 -30.37 25.86
N SER A 194 -6.12 -29.72 26.39
CA SER A 194 -5.74 -28.36 25.97
C SER A 194 -5.30 -28.29 24.51
N VAL A 195 -4.53 -29.27 24.04
CA VAL A 195 -4.06 -29.34 22.64
C VAL A 195 -5.22 -29.59 21.68
N ALA A 196 -6.17 -30.46 22.03
CA ALA A 196 -7.38 -30.70 21.24
C ALA A 196 -8.26 -29.44 21.12
N LEU A 197 -8.47 -28.70 22.22
CA LEU A 197 -9.23 -27.45 22.20
C LEU A 197 -8.55 -26.36 21.35
N ALA A 198 -7.22 -26.26 21.40
CA ALA A 198 -6.45 -25.35 20.54
C ALA A 198 -6.55 -25.74 19.06
N GLY A 199 -6.48 -27.03 18.73
CA GLY A 199 -6.68 -27.55 17.37
C GLY A 199 -8.07 -27.20 16.83
N PHE A 200 -9.11 -27.37 17.64
CA PHE A 200 -10.48 -27.00 17.29
C PHE A 200 -10.65 -25.49 17.04
N ALA A 201 -10.03 -24.64 17.86
CA ALA A 201 -10.07 -23.19 17.68
C ALA A 201 -9.40 -22.74 16.36
N LEU A 202 -8.31 -23.40 15.96
CA LEU A 202 -7.65 -23.18 14.67
C LEU A 202 -8.54 -23.59 13.49
N LEU A 203 -9.24 -24.72 13.60
CA LEU A 203 -10.21 -25.15 12.59
C LEU A 203 -11.36 -24.13 12.45
N MET A 204 -11.88 -23.59 13.55
CA MET A 204 -12.92 -22.55 13.51
C MET A 204 -12.45 -21.25 12.86
N LEU A 205 -11.20 -20.82 13.09
CA LEU A 205 -10.60 -19.68 12.38
C LEU A 205 -10.51 -19.93 10.86
N THR A 206 -10.20 -21.16 10.46
CA THR A 206 -10.13 -21.51 9.03
C THR A 206 -11.51 -21.56 8.39
N ALA A 207 -12.52 -22.08 9.09
CA ALA A 207 -13.91 -22.04 8.67
C ALA A 207 -14.41 -20.59 8.52
N ALA A 208 -14.05 -19.69 9.45
CA ALA A 208 -14.34 -18.26 9.35
C ALA A 208 -13.73 -17.64 8.07
N ALA A 209 -12.47 -17.96 7.78
CA ALA A 209 -11.76 -17.43 6.62
C ALA A 209 -12.32 -17.94 5.28
N VAL A 210 -12.75 -19.21 5.25
CA VAL A 210 -13.44 -19.82 4.10
C VAL A 210 -14.83 -19.19 3.90
N ALA A 211 -15.60 -19.02 4.97
CA ALA A 211 -16.92 -18.38 4.93
C ALA A 211 -16.85 -16.93 4.42
N GLN A 212 -15.77 -16.21 4.72
CA GLN A 212 -15.50 -14.85 4.22
C GLN A 212 -14.95 -14.80 2.79
N ARG A 213 -14.82 -15.94 2.08
CA ARG A 213 -14.18 -16.06 0.75
C ARG A 213 -12.77 -15.45 0.68
N ARG A 214 -12.06 -15.37 1.82
CA ARG A 214 -10.70 -14.84 1.92
C ARG A 214 -9.65 -15.93 1.84
N TRP A 215 -9.79 -16.80 0.83
CA TRP A 215 -8.86 -17.92 0.65
C TRP A 215 -7.49 -17.39 0.24
N THR A 216 -6.52 -17.56 1.12
CA THR A 216 -5.11 -17.20 0.91
C THR A 216 -4.25 -18.40 1.25
N GLY A 217 -3.00 -18.48 0.77
CA GLY A 217 -2.11 -19.59 1.13
C GLY A 217 -1.98 -19.81 2.65
N ARG A 218 -2.13 -18.74 3.45
CA ARG A 218 -2.08 -18.77 4.91
C ARG A 218 -3.27 -19.51 5.55
N THR A 219 -4.46 -19.45 4.95
CA THR A 219 -5.65 -20.14 5.49
C THR A 219 -5.56 -21.65 5.31
N ALA A 220 -4.89 -22.12 4.25
CA ALA A 220 -4.64 -23.54 4.03
C ALA A 220 -3.66 -24.12 5.07
N SER A 221 -2.59 -23.38 5.40
CA SER A 221 -1.63 -23.81 6.42
C SER A 221 -2.27 -23.91 7.81
N LEU A 222 -3.13 -22.96 8.19
CA LEU A 222 -3.83 -23.00 9.47
C LEU A 222 -4.79 -24.19 9.58
N CYS A 223 -5.46 -24.56 8.48
CA CYS A 223 -6.36 -25.71 8.42
C CYS A 223 -5.60 -27.02 8.60
N LEU A 224 -4.47 -27.16 7.89
CA LEU A 224 -3.59 -28.31 8.01
C LEU A 224 -3.03 -28.46 9.43
N CYS A 225 -2.57 -27.37 10.05
CA CYS A 225 -2.09 -27.41 11.44
C CYS A 225 -3.20 -27.82 12.42
N GLY A 226 -4.39 -27.21 12.33
CA GLY A 226 -5.50 -27.55 13.22
C GLY A 226 -5.94 -29.01 13.11
N LEU A 227 -5.95 -29.56 11.88
CA LEU A 227 -6.33 -30.94 11.62
C LEU A 227 -5.29 -31.94 12.15
N LEU A 228 -3.99 -31.68 11.93
CA LEU A 228 -2.91 -32.52 12.47
C LEU A 228 -2.91 -32.56 14.00
N VAL A 229 -3.10 -31.39 14.64
CA VAL A 229 -3.15 -31.29 16.10
C VAL A 229 -4.33 -32.05 16.68
N THR A 230 -5.51 -31.95 16.05
CA THR A 230 -6.72 -32.62 16.52
C THR A 230 -6.62 -34.14 16.36
N ILE A 231 -6.16 -34.62 15.20
CA ILE A 231 -5.97 -36.06 14.95
C ILE A 231 -4.91 -36.66 15.87
N GLY A 232 -3.77 -35.97 16.06
CA GLY A 232 -2.73 -36.42 16.97
C GLY A 232 -3.20 -36.53 18.42
N SER A 233 -4.10 -35.63 18.84
CA SER A 233 -4.68 -35.67 20.19
C SER A 233 -5.62 -36.87 20.38
N ILE A 234 -6.47 -37.16 19.40
CA ILE A 234 -7.39 -38.32 19.43
C ILE A 234 -6.61 -39.63 19.47
N ALA A 235 -5.61 -39.79 18.59
CA ALA A 235 -4.75 -40.98 18.58
C ALA A 235 -3.99 -41.17 19.90
N GLY A 236 -3.56 -40.06 20.53
CA GLY A 236 -2.94 -40.09 21.86
C GLY A 236 -3.90 -40.53 22.97
N PHE A 237 -5.18 -40.18 22.88
CA PHE A 237 -6.22 -40.63 23.82
C PHE A 237 -6.48 -42.13 23.70
N ASP A 238 -6.66 -42.64 22.48
CA ASP A 238 -6.93 -44.06 22.23
C ASP A 238 -5.76 -44.95 22.67
N ALA A 239 -4.51 -44.51 22.43
CA ALA A 239 -3.33 -45.23 22.87
C ALA A 239 -3.20 -45.32 24.40
N MET A 240 -3.77 -44.36 25.15
CA MET A 240 -3.78 -44.40 26.62
C MET A 240 -4.95 -45.18 27.20
N ALA A 241 -6.05 -45.36 26.47
CA ALA A 241 -7.21 -46.14 26.93
C ALA A 241 -7.03 -47.66 26.74
N GLY A 242 -6.12 -48.07 25.86
CA GLY A 242 -5.89 -49.48 25.50
C GLY A 242 -4.72 -50.18 26.20
N GLY A 243 -4.03 -49.53 27.14
CA GLY A 243 -2.89 -50.10 27.89
C GLY A 243 -3.13 -50.08 29.39
#